data_AF-A0A558R5U4-F1
#
_entry.id   AF-A0A558R5U4-F1
#
_cell.length_a   1.000
_cell.length_b   1.000
_cell.length_c   1.000
_cell.angle_alpha   90.00
_cell.angle_beta   90.00
_cell.angle_gamma   90.00
#
_symmetry.space_group_name_H-M   'P 1'
#
loop_
_entity.id
_entity.type
_entity.pdbx_description
1 polymer ?
#
loop_
_entity_poly.entity_id
_entity_poly.type
_entity_poly.pdbx_seq_one_letter_code
_entity_poly.pdbx_strand_id
1 'polypeptide(L)'
;MGDYNAERLKLATELGVDIAHGVIQSVHAGKRNRPGEAIARRLALHGSIEPNCFAHGVLLPRRASEQLTDIAALVRLYEAQLLPEQVDLLTNTTLRFGDEVPTHRAWMLATNFAYEALCERRSLACIAIFHVPALAGRAAPNHAHLLAICRTLSTQATFGRFSDLTKPGAKAVLATEWAAYLDAHDGRG
;
A
#
# COMPACT_ATOMS: atom_id res chain seq x y z
N MET A 1 6.07 16.92 4.78
CA MET A 1 6.21 16.35 6.14
C MET A 1 5.48 15.03 6.12
N GLY A 2 6.15 13.91 6.44
CA GLY A 2 5.58 12.56 6.28
C GLY A 2 4.56 12.21 7.36
N ASP A 3 3.74 11.20 7.10
CA ASP A 3 2.68 10.75 8.01
C ASP A 3 3.12 9.58 8.91
N TYR A 4 4.35 9.09 8.71
CA TYR A 4 4.93 7.95 9.39
C TYR A 4 6.45 7.90 9.14
N ASN A 5 7.17 7.19 10.02
CA ASN A 5 8.57 6.84 9.80
C ASN A 5 8.63 5.48 9.10
N ALA A 6 9.12 5.46 7.86
CA ALA A 6 9.33 4.21 7.13
C ALA A 6 10.71 3.64 7.47
N GLU A 7 10.76 2.35 7.79
CA GLU A 7 12.02 1.62 7.77
C GLU A 7 12.31 1.18 6.33
N ARG A 8 13.55 1.36 5.84
CA ARG A 8 13.96 1.06 4.45
C ARG A 8 14.90 -0.13 4.36
N LEU A 9 14.67 -1.06 3.43
CA LEU A 9 15.58 -2.19 3.17
C LEU A 9 15.73 -2.38 1.67
N LYS A 10 16.95 -2.13 1.18
CA LYS A 10 17.30 -2.44 -0.19
C LYS A 10 17.53 -3.94 -0.30
N LEU A 11 16.70 -4.63 -1.07
CA LEU A 11 16.95 -6.03 -1.43
C LEU A 11 17.93 -6.02 -2.61
N ALA A 12 18.99 -6.81 -2.51
CA ALA A 12 19.93 -7.03 -3.60
C ALA A 12 19.35 -8.07 -4.57
N THR A 13 18.24 -7.76 -5.21
CA THR A 13 17.69 -8.59 -6.31
C THR A 13 18.24 -8.07 -7.63
N GLU A 14 18.43 -8.94 -8.62
CA GLU A 14 18.83 -8.56 -9.99
C GLU A 14 17.87 -7.52 -10.62
N LEU A 15 16.62 -7.46 -10.15
CA LEU A 15 15.57 -6.50 -10.54
C LEU A 15 15.66 -5.10 -9.89
N GLY A 16 16.70 -4.83 -9.08
CA GLY A 16 16.91 -3.51 -8.49
C GLY A 16 15.81 -3.01 -7.54
N VAL A 17 14.94 -3.90 -7.03
CA VAL A 17 13.74 -3.49 -6.28
C VAL A 17 14.01 -3.24 -4.80
N ASP A 18 13.55 -2.09 -4.30
CA ASP A 18 13.68 -1.66 -2.91
C ASP A 18 12.30 -1.61 -2.22
N ILE A 19 12.22 -2.12 -0.99
CA ILE A 19 10.98 -2.16 -0.22
C ILE A 19 11.12 -1.37 1.09
N ALA A 20 10.12 -0.54 1.35
CA ALA A 20 9.95 0.13 2.62
C ALA A 20 8.57 -0.17 3.19
N HIS A 21 8.47 -0.16 4.52
CA HIS A 21 7.20 -0.38 5.19
C HIS A 21 7.10 0.49 6.44
N GLY A 22 5.88 0.89 6.78
CA GLY A 22 5.56 1.49 8.05
C GLY A 22 4.06 1.68 8.23
N VAL A 23 3.68 2.19 9.39
CA VAL A 23 2.28 2.34 9.82
C VAL A 23 1.94 3.82 9.92
N ILE A 24 0.86 4.21 9.24
CA ILE A 24 0.25 5.54 9.38
C ILE A 24 -0.60 5.52 10.65
N GLN A 25 -0.15 6.28 11.63
CA GLN A 25 -0.81 6.38 12.94
C GLN A 25 -1.75 7.57 12.99
N SER A 26 -2.75 7.52 13.86
CA SER A 26 -3.75 8.57 14.06
C SER A 26 -3.15 9.90 14.52
N VAL A 27 -1.97 9.87 15.13
CA VAL A 27 -1.15 11.04 15.40
C VAL A 27 0.30 10.75 15.00
N HIS A 28 0.89 11.63 14.20
CA HIS A 28 2.33 11.59 13.87
C HIS A 28 2.91 13.01 13.89
N ALA A 29 4.05 13.17 14.58
CA ALA A 29 4.74 14.47 14.71
C ALA A 29 3.80 15.63 15.13
N GLY A 30 2.88 15.36 16.08
CA GLY A 30 1.91 16.34 16.60
C GLY A 30 0.72 16.63 15.67
N LYS A 31 0.62 15.98 14.50
CA LYS A 31 -0.48 16.14 13.56
C LYS A 31 -1.41 14.93 13.60
N ARG A 32 -2.72 15.18 13.58
CA ARG A 32 -3.72 14.12 13.42
C ARG A 32 -3.77 13.67 11.96
N ASN A 33 -3.90 12.37 11.75
CA ASN A 33 -4.14 11.76 10.46
C ASN A 33 -5.54 11.14 10.42
N ARG A 34 -6.11 11.08 9.22
CA ARG A 34 -7.30 10.28 8.90
C ARG A 34 -6.99 9.34 7.75
N PRO A 35 -7.60 8.14 7.69
CA PRO A 35 -7.41 7.22 6.56
C PRO A 35 -7.63 7.89 5.21
N GLY A 36 -8.74 8.62 5.04
CA GLY A 36 -9.07 9.28 3.78
C GLY A 36 -8.03 10.33 3.37
N GLU A 37 -7.58 11.16 4.30
CA GLU A 37 -6.55 12.18 4.04
C GLU A 37 -5.20 11.55 3.67
N ALA A 38 -4.81 10.49 4.36
CA ALA A 38 -3.56 9.79 4.09
C ALA A 38 -3.55 9.19 2.68
N ILE A 39 -4.67 8.58 2.25
CA ILE A 39 -4.86 8.05 0.90
C ILE A 39 -4.85 9.19 -0.13
N ALA A 40 -5.62 10.26 0.10
CA ALA A 40 -5.71 11.40 -0.81
C ALA A 40 -4.33 12.03 -1.09
N ARG A 41 -3.47 12.17 -0.08
CA ARG A 41 -2.09 12.69 -0.24
C ARG A 41 -1.20 11.85 -1.18
N ARG A 42 -1.50 10.55 -1.38
CA ARG A 42 -0.79 9.70 -2.35
C ARG A 42 -1.46 9.72 -3.72
N LEU A 43 -2.78 9.88 -3.79
CA LEU A 43 -3.51 9.98 -5.05
C LEU A 43 -3.22 11.31 -5.76
N ALA A 44 -3.20 12.41 -5.01
CA ALA A 44 -3.03 13.76 -5.51
C ALA A 44 -1.66 14.33 -5.10
N LEU A 45 -0.69 14.19 -5.99
CA LEU A 45 0.66 14.71 -5.84
C LEU A 45 0.68 16.24 -5.91
N HIS A 46 1.64 16.84 -5.21
CA HIS A 46 1.94 18.27 -5.24
C HIS A 46 0.78 19.19 -4.86
N GLY A 47 -0.17 18.70 -4.06
CA GLY A 47 -1.31 19.49 -3.59
C GLY A 47 -2.40 19.67 -4.64
N SER A 48 -2.42 18.83 -5.68
CA SER A 48 -3.54 18.75 -6.60
C SER A 48 -4.85 18.44 -5.84
N ILE A 49 -5.97 18.97 -6.35
CA ILE A 49 -7.30 18.66 -5.83
C ILE A 49 -7.75 17.30 -6.37
N GLU A 50 -7.45 17.01 -7.63
CA GLU A 50 -7.79 15.76 -8.30
C GLU A 50 -6.62 14.75 -8.23
N PRO A 51 -6.91 13.44 -8.18
CA PRO A 51 -5.91 12.39 -8.34
C PRO A 51 -5.11 12.58 -9.63
N ASN A 52 -3.78 12.55 -9.51
CA ASN A 52 -2.85 12.73 -10.64
C ASN A 52 -1.68 11.73 -10.58
N CYS A 53 -1.76 10.72 -9.72
CA CYS A 53 -0.89 9.56 -9.78
C CYS A 53 -1.05 8.83 -11.13
N PHE A 54 -0.03 8.10 -11.56
CA PHE A 54 -0.03 7.44 -12.86
C PHE A 54 -1.11 6.36 -12.98
N ALA A 55 -1.28 5.54 -11.94
CA ALA A 55 -2.32 4.53 -11.85
C ALA A 55 -2.74 4.33 -10.38
N HIS A 56 -3.98 3.92 -10.15
CA HIS A 56 -4.44 3.51 -8.83
C HIS A 56 -5.59 2.50 -8.93
N GLY A 57 -5.85 1.76 -7.86
CA GLY A 57 -6.97 0.83 -7.77
C GLY A 57 -7.18 0.30 -6.36
N VAL A 58 -8.38 -0.21 -6.11
CA VAL A 58 -8.69 -0.95 -4.87
C VAL A 58 -8.55 -2.44 -5.13
N LEU A 59 -7.78 -3.09 -4.27
CA LEU A 59 -7.63 -4.54 -4.18
C LEU A 59 -8.38 -5.01 -2.95
N LEU A 60 -9.25 -5.99 -3.14
CA LEU A 60 -10.13 -6.51 -2.09
C LEU A 60 -9.82 -7.99 -1.83
N PRO A 61 -9.97 -8.47 -0.59
CA PRO A 61 -9.98 -9.91 -0.31
C PRO A 61 -11.04 -10.62 -1.16
N ARG A 62 -10.77 -11.85 -1.61
CA ARG A 62 -11.64 -12.61 -2.53
C ARG A 62 -13.13 -12.65 -2.18
N ARG A 63 -13.50 -12.51 -0.90
CA ARG A 63 -14.89 -12.60 -0.43
C ARG A 63 -15.49 -11.26 0.03
N ALA A 64 -14.79 -10.15 -0.18
CA ALA A 64 -15.33 -8.82 0.12
C ALA A 64 -16.35 -8.38 -0.94
N SER A 65 -17.28 -7.50 -0.55
CA SER A 65 -18.29 -6.95 -1.47
C SER A 65 -17.64 -6.07 -2.55
N GLU A 66 -18.06 -6.26 -3.79
CA GLU A 66 -17.63 -5.45 -4.94
C GLU A 66 -17.97 -3.96 -4.77
N GLN A 67 -18.96 -3.61 -3.96
CA GLN A 67 -19.30 -2.21 -3.67
C GLN A 67 -18.15 -1.43 -3.02
N LEU A 68 -17.15 -2.13 -2.46
CA LEU A 68 -15.97 -1.55 -1.85
C LEU A 68 -14.82 -1.32 -2.83
N THR A 69 -15.01 -1.56 -4.14
CA THR A 69 -14.00 -1.21 -5.16
C THR A 69 -13.89 0.29 -5.37
N ASP A 70 -14.92 1.06 -4.97
CA ASP A 70 -14.85 2.51 -4.88
C ASP A 70 -14.04 2.94 -3.64
N ILE A 71 -12.96 3.70 -3.85
CA ILE A 71 -12.08 4.17 -2.76
C ILE A 71 -12.89 4.94 -1.72
N ALA A 72 -13.81 5.80 -2.17
CA ALA A 72 -14.57 6.64 -1.25
C ALA A 72 -15.53 5.80 -0.39
N ALA A 73 -16.17 4.77 -0.96
CA ALA A 73 -17.01 3.82 -0.23
C ALA A 73 -16.20 3.02 0.81
N LEU A 74 -15.03 2.49 0.42
CA LEU A 74 -14.15 1.77 1.32
C LEU A 74 -13.69 2.64 2.49
N VAL A 75 -13.25 3.88 2.20
CA VAL A 75 -12.79 4.82 3.22
C VAL A 75 -13.92 5.21 4.17
N ARG A 76 -15.10 5.57 3.64
CA ARG A 76 -16.27 5.92 4.48
C ARG A 76 -16.64 4.78 5.41
N LEU A 77 -16.68 3.55 4.90
CA LEU A 77 -16.99 2.37 5.71
C LEU A 77 -15.93 2.18 6.82
N TYR A 78 -14.65 2.29 6.48
CA TYR A 78 -13.58 2.09 7.45
C TYR A 78 -13.58 3.15 8.53
N GLU A 79 -13.72 4.43 8.15
CA GLU A 79 -13.78 5.54 9.10
C GLU A 79 -15.01 5.43 10.03
N ALA A 80 -16.15 4.98 9.51
CA ALA A 80 -17.34 4.72 10.33
C ALA A 80 -17.18 3.56 11.34
N GLN A 81 -16.20 2.67 11.12
CA GLN A 81 -15.91 1.52 11.99
C GLN A 81 -14.60 1.67 12.78
N LEU A 82 -13.99 2.86 12.79
CA LEU A 82 -12.83 3.13 13.63
C LEU A 82 -13.18 2.94 15.10
N LEU A 83 -12.29 2.29 15.85
CA LEU A 83 -12.43 2.21 17.29
C LEU A 83 -12.08 3.58 17.91
N PRO A 84 -12.71 4.00 19.02
CA PRO A 84 -12.48 5.30 19.64
C PRO A 84 -11.00 5.62 19.92
N GLU A 85 -10.20 4.60 20.25
CA GLU A 85 -8.78 4.73 20.60
C GLU A 85 -7.84 4.10 19.54
N GLN A 86 -8.32 3.91 18.32
CA GLN A 86 -7.51 3.30 17.27
C GLN A 86 -6.30 4.18 16.90
N VAL A 87 -5.09 3.66 17.18
CA VAL A 87 -3.82 4.32 16.84
C VAL A 87 -3.42 4.00 15.40
N ASP A 88 -3.37 2.73 15.03
CA ASP A 88 -2.89 2.32 13.70
C ASP A 88 -4.03 2.42 12.67
N LEU A 89 -3.86 3.30 11.68
CA LEU A 89 -4.90 3.58 10.68
C LEU A 89 -4.70 2.77 9.40
N LEU A 90 -3.51 2.87 8.80
CA LEU A 90 -3.15 2.22 7.54
C LEU A 90 -1.73 1.70 7.64
N THR A 91 -1.42 0.62 6.94
CA THR A 91 -0.02 0.30 6.62
C THR A 91 0.33 0.91 5.27
N ASN A 92 1.58 1.31 5.09
CA ASN A 92 2.09 1.83 3.82
C ASN A 92 3.35 1.07 3.43
N THR A 93 3.19 0.14 2.50
CA THR A 93 4.33 -0.55 1.87
C THR A 93 4.67 0.15 0.57
N THR A 94 5.93 0.55 0.40
CA THR A 94 6.42 1.17 -0.83
C THR A 94 7.34 0.20 -1.55
N LEU A 95 7.02 -0.14 -2.80
CA LEU A 95 7.86 -0.92 -3.71
C LEU A 95 8.46 0.04 -4.74
N ARG A 96 9.78 0.08 -4.86
CA ARG A 96 10.50 0.94 -5.81
C ARG A 96 11.17 0.11 -6.88
N PHE A 97 10.98 0.46 -8.13
CA PHE A 97 11.46 -0.29 -9.29
C PHE A 97 12.63 0.46 -9.94
N GLY A 98 13.65 -0.30 -10.37
CA GLY A 98 14.73 0.24 -11.17
C GLY A 98 14.26 0.69 -12.55
N ASP A 99 15.08 1.50 -13.23
CA ASP A 99 14.75 2.09 -14.53
C ASP A 99 14.66 1.03 -15.64
N GLU A 100 15.25 -0.16 -15.41
CA GLU A 100 15.19 -1.31 -16.29
C GLU A 100 13.82 -2.01 -16.31
N VAL A 101 12.97 -1.79 -15.30
CA VAL A 101 11.65 -2.44 -15.21
C VAL A 101 10.61 -1.59 -15.93
N PRO A 102 9.97 -2.09 -17.01
CA PRO A 102 8.94 -1.33 -17.71
C PRO A 102 7.78 -0.93 -16.78
N THR A 103 7.30 0.30 -16.90
CA THR A 103 6.24 0.90 -16.06
C THR A 103 5.02 -0.01 -15.89
N HIS A 104 4.52 -0.61 -16.98
CA HIS A 104 3.36 -1.50 -16.93
C HIS A 104 3.65 -2.78 -16.13
N ARG A 105 4.85 -3.35 -16.27
CA ARG A 105 5.26 -4.56 -15.54
C ARG A 105 5.47 -4.25 -14.07
N ALA A 106 6.08 -3.12 -13.73
CA ALA A 106 6.19 -2.65 -12.35
C ALA A 106 4.83 -2.51 -11.67
N TRP A 107 3.84 -1.91 -12.36
CA TRP A 107 2.47 -1.82 -11.87
C TRP A 107 1.85 -3.22 -11.63
N MET A 108 1.92 -4.11 -12.62
CA MET A 108 1.37 -5.47 -12.50
C MET A 108 2.00 -6.27 -11.36
N LEU A 109 3.32 -6.24 -11.23
CA LEU A 109 4.03 -6.93 -10.16
C LEU A 109 3.59 -6.40 -8.79
N ALA A 110 3.48 -5.07 -8.65
CA ALA A 110 3.03 -4.45 -7.40
C ALA A 110 1.60 -4.85 -7.04
N THR A 111 0.65 -4.80 -7.98
CA THR A 111 -0.75 -5.12 -7.70
C THR A 111 -0.97 -6.60 -7.43
N ASN A 112 -0.29 -7.47 -8.16
CA ASN A 112 -0.42 -8.92 -7.96
C ASN A 112 0.17 -9.33 -6.60
N PHE A 113 1.36 -8.83 -6.25
CA PHE A 113 1.91 -9.06 -4.92
C PHE A 113 1.02 -8.50 -3.82
N ALA A 114 0.50 -7.28 -3.98
CA ALA A 114 -0.40 -6.70 -3.00
C ALA A 114 -1.66 -7.55 -2.81
N TYR A 115 -2.23 -8.05 -3.91
CA TYR A 115 -3.38 -8.94 -3.85
C TYR A 115 -3.04 -10.24 -3.10
N GLU A 116 -1.96 -10.92 -3.45
CA GLU A 116 -1.57 -12.17 -2.78
C GLU A 116 -1.18 -11.98 -1.31
N ALA A 117 -0.35 -10.97 -1.02
CA ALA A 117 0.23 -10.76 0.29
C ALA A 117 -0.70 -10.08 1.28
N LEU A 118 -1.52 -9.14 0.81
CA LEU A 118 -2.36 -8.31 1.66
C LEU A 118 -3.82 -8.76 1.59
N CYS A 119 -4.35 -8.95 0.39
CA CYS A 119 -5.77 -9.28 0.22
C CYS A 119 -6.07 -10.75 0.51
N GLU A 120 -5.36 -11.68 -0.11
CA GLU A 120 -5.63 -13.11 0.06
C GLU A 120 -5.09 -13.64 1.39
N ARG A 121 -3.78 -13.54 1.63
CA ARG A 121 -3.16 -14.12 2.84
C ARG A 121 -3.58 -13.44 4.14
N ARG A 122 -3.82 -12.13 4.11
CA ARG A 122 -4.11 -11.32 5.31
C ARG A 122 -5.54 -10.78 5.38
N SER A 123 -6.36 -10.99 4.35
CA SER A 123 -7.73 -10.48 4.29
C SER A 123 -7.81 -8.96 4.50
N LEU A 124 -6.86 -8.20 3.96
CA LEU A 124 -6.84 -6.74 4.05
C LEU A 124 -7.34 -6.12 2.74
N ALA A 125 -8.17 -5.09 2.84
CA ALA A 125 -8.39 -4.20 1.71
C ALA A 125 -7.16 -3.31 1.51
N CYS A 126 -6.73 -3.13 0.25
CA CYS A 126 -5.55 -2.36 -0.09
C CYS A 126 -5.85 -1.38 -1.22
N ILE A 127 -5.45 -0.12 -1.06
CA ILE A 127 -5.41 0.85 -2.16
C ILE A 127 -3.99 0.84 -2.73
N ALA A 128 -3.84 0.37 -3.97
CA ALA A 128 -2.58 0.42 -4.70
C ALA A 128 -2.50 1.72 -5.51
N ILE A 129 -1.39 2.43 -5.42
CA ILE A 129 -1.16 3.73 -6.08
C ILE A 129 0.23 3.71 -6.69
N PHE A 130 0.35 4.04 -7.97
CA PHE A 130 1.61 4.00 -8.70
C PHE A 130 2.05 5.40 -9.14
N HIS A 131 3.31 5.72 -8.88
CA HIS A 131 3.94 6.98 -9.24
C HIS A 131 5.06 6.76 -10.24
N VAL A 132 5.11 7.64 -11.25
CA VAL A 132 6.16 7.71 -12.27
C VAL A 132 6.79 9.11 -12.21
N PRO A 133 7.74 9.35 -11.29
CA PRO A 133 8.26 10.70 -11.03
C PRO A 133 8.87 11.40 -12.25
N ALA A 134 9.40 10.62 -13.20
CA ALA A 134 9.97 11.13 -14.45
C ALA A 134 8.97 11.95 -15.28
N LEU A 135 7.66 11.63 -15.22
CA LEU A 135 6.61 12.41 -15.92
C LEU A 135 6.47 13.84 -15.37
N ALA A 136 6.92 14.08 -14.14
CA ALA A 136 6.97 15.39 -13.51
C ALA A 136 8.41 15.97 -13.50
N GLY A 137 9.32 15.42 -14.30
CA GLY A 137 10.72 15.88 -14.40
C GLY A 137 11.57 15.60 -13.16
N ARG A 138 11.17 14.63 -12.31
CA ARG A 138 11.93 14.27 -11.10
C ARG A 138 12.78 13.02 -11.32
N ALA A 139 14.06 13.11 -10.95
CA ALA A 139 14.99 11.98 -10.94
C ALA A 139 14.78 11.10 -9.70
N ALA A 140 13.71 10.29 -9.72
CA ALA A 140 13.39 9.33 -8.67
C ALA A 140 12.78 8.07 -9.30
N PRO A 141 13.01 6.87 -8.71
CA PRO A 141 12.52 5.62 -9.27
C PRO A 141 11.00 5.56 -9.26
N ASN A 142 10.44 4.85 -10.23
CA ASN A 142 9.04 4.46 -10.23
C ASN A 142 8.71 3.69 -8.96
N HIS A 143 7.53 3.91 -8.38
CA HIS A 143 7.17 3.22 -7.15
C HIS A 143 5.67 3.07 -6.95
N ALA A 144 5.31 1.98 -6.27
CA ALA A 144 3.97 1.70 -5.81
C ALA A 144 3.85 1.96 -4.31
N HIS A 145 2.83 2.69 -3.89
CA HIS A 145 2.33 2.70 -2.52
C HIS A 145 1.18 1.70 -2.39
N LEU A 146 1.31 0.77 -1.45
CA LEU A 146 0.30 -0.21 -1.09
C LEU A 146 -0.25 0.19 0.28
N LEU A 147 -1.38 0.90 0.27
CA LEU A 147 -2.04 1.39 1.47
C LEU A 147 -3.07 0.36 1.94
N ALA A 148 -2.67 -0.53 2.86
CA ALA A 148 -3.59 -1.54 3.38
C ALA A 148 -4.31 -1.04 4.63
N ILE A 149 -5.61 -1.30 4.71
CA ILE A 149 -6.37 -1.13 5.93
C ILE A 149 -5.76 -2.02 7.02
N CYS A 150 -5.49 -1.46 8.21
CA CYS A 150 -4.81 -2.19 9.29
C CYS A 150 -5.64 -3.33 9.91
N ARG A 151 -6.90 -3.51 9.51
CA ARG A 151 -7.83 -4.51 10.06
C ARG A 151 -8.38 -5.41 8.97
N THR A 152 -8.59 -6.68 9.29
CA THR A 152 -9.12 -7.68 8.36
C THR A 152 -10.53 -7.31 7.91
N LEU A 153 -10.81 -7.34 6.61
CA LEU A 153 -12.13 -7.11 6.05
C LEU A 153 -12.88 -8.43 5.90
N SER A 154 -14.05 -8.51 6.54
CA SER A 154 -14.94 -9.68 6.44
C SER A 154 -15.84 -9.61 5.21
N THR A 155 -16.55 -10.73 4.93
CA THR A 155 -17.56 -10.81 3.85
C THR A 155 -18.79 -9.94 4.12
N GLN A 156 -19.01 -9.50 5.36
CA GLN A 156 -20.14 -8.68 5.78
C GLN A 156 -19.79 -7.19 5.81
N ALA A 157 -18.70 -6.78 5.14
CA ALA A 157 -18.21 -5.41 5.14
C ALA A 157 -17.91 -4.89 6.58
N THR A 158 -17.36 -5.75 7.43
CA THR A 158 -16.93 -5.39 8.78
C THR A 158 -15.42 -5.54 8.95
N PHE A 159 -14.80 -4.60 9.66
CA PHE A 159 -13.39 -4.65 9.99
C PHE A 159 -13.17 -5.39 11.30
N GLY A 160 -12.32 -6.42 11.27
CA GLY A 160 -12.06 -7.33 12.37
C GLY A 160 -10.76 -7.03 13.11
N ARG A 161 -9.92 -8.06 13.28
CA ARG A 161 -8.64 -8.00 14.01
C ARG A 161 -7.63 -7.12 13.28
N PHE A 162 -6.68 -6.57 14.03
CA PHE A 162 -5.52 -5.89 13.45
C PHE A 162 -4.60 -6.87 12.74
N SER A 163 -4.00 -6.39 11.66
CA SER A 163 -2.98 -7.09 10.87
C SER A 163 -1.71 -7.32 11.70
N ASP A 164 -1.00 -8.40 11.41
CA ASP A 164 0.37 -8.61 11.91
C ASP A 164 1.34 -7.55 11.37
N LEU A 165 0.99 -6.90 10.25
CA LEU A 165 1.79 -5.85 9.63
C LEU A 165 1.85 -4.54 10.43
N THR A 166 1.09 -4.39 11.52
CA THR A 166 1.26 -3.23 12.43
C THR A 166 2.35 -3.45 13.47
N LYS A 167 2.90 -4.66 13.57
CA LYS A 167 3.87 -5.05 14.60
C LYS A 167 5.31 -4.81 14.14
N PRO A 168 6.26 -4.65 15.09
CA PRO A 168 7.69 -4.67 14.78
C PRO A 168 8.08 -5.91 13.98
N GLY A 169 8.98 -5.75 13.00
CA GLY A 169 9.43 -6.84 12.12
C GLY A 169 8.57 -7.07 10.86
N ALA A 170 7.40 -6.44 10.75
CA ALA A 170 6.52 -6.53 9.56
C ALA A 170 7.25 -6.24 8.24
N LYS A 171 8.18 -5.29 8.26
CA LYS A 171 9.02 -4.96 7.10
C LYS A 171 9.87 -6.14 6.62
N ALA A 172 10.54 -6.85 7.53
CA ALA A 172 11.40 -7.97 7.17
C ALA A 172 10.57 -9.14 6.61
N VAL A 173 9.37 -9.35 7.16
CA VAL A 173 8.39 -10.30 6.63
C VAL A 173 8.00 -9.93 5.21
N LEU A 174 7.53 -8.70 4.97
CA LEU A 174 7.13 -8.25 3.63
C LEU A 174 8.29 -8.26 2.63
N ALA A 175 9.52 -7.95 3.07
CA ALA A 175 10.68 -8.00 2.21
C ALA A 175 11.01 -9.44 1.78
N THR A 176 10.91 -10.40 2.69
CA THR A 176 11.08 -11.84 2.39
C THR A 176 10.00 -12.32 1.42
N GLU A 177 8.74 -11.95 1.68
CA GLU A 177 7.61 -12.32 0.82
C GLU A 177 7.71 -11.70 -0.58
N TRP A 178 8.18 -10.45 -0.66
CA TRP A 178 8.38 -9.77 -1.94
C TRP A 178 9.51 -10.39 -2.75
N ALA A 179 10.64 -10.73 -2.12
CA ALA A 179 11.73 -11.45 -2.79
C ALA A 179 11.24 -12.79 -3.35
N ALA A 180 10.55 -13.59 -2.54
CA ALA A 180 9.98 -14.86 -2.98
C ALA A 180 8.95 -14.69 -4.12
N TYR A 181 8.14 -13.63 -4.06
CA TYR A 181 7.19 -13.32 -5.13
C TYR A 181 7.90 -13.02 -6.45
N LEU A 182 8.95 -12.20 -6.42
CA LEU A 182 9.75 -11.90 -7.59
C LEU A 182 10.39 -13.16 -8.16
N ASP A 183 11.05 -13.97 -7.33
CA ASP A 183 11.69 -15.23 -7.76
C ASP A 183 10.72 -16.16 -8.50
N ALA A 184 9.47 -16.22 -8.07
CA ALA A 184 8.43 -17.05 -8.68
C ALA A 184 7.85 -16.49 -10.00
N HIS A 185 7.91 -15.17 -10.21
CA HIS A 185 7.22 -14.49 -11.32
C HIS A 185 8.16 -13.81 -12.33
N ASP A 186 9.48 -13.89 -12.11
CA ASP A 186 10.48 -13.30 -12.99
C ASP A 186 10.87 -14.17 -14.21
N GLY A 187 10.20 -15.31 -14.40
CA GLY A 187 10.34 -16.08 -15.64
C GLY A 187 11.69 -16.77 -15.83
N ARG A 188 12.22 -17.43 -14.78
CA ARG A 188 13.21 -18.52 -14.93
C ARG A 188 12.56 -19.91 -14.99
N GLY A 189 11.30 -19.98 -15.41
CA GLY A 189 10.58 -21.21 -15.73
C GLY A 189 10.32 -21.32 -17.22
#